data_AF-A0A966YS70-F1
#
_entry.id   AF-A0A966YS70-F1
#
_cell.length_a   1.000
_cell.length_b   1.000
_cell.length_c   1.000
_cell.angle_alpha   90.00
_cell.angle_beta   90.00
_cell.angle_gamma   90.00
#
_symmetry.space_group_name_H-M   'P 1'
#
loop_
_entity.id
_entity.type
_entity.pdbx_description
1 polymer ?
#
loop_
_entity_poly.entity_id
_entity_poly.type
_entity_poly.pdbx_seq_one_letter_code
_entity_poly.pdbx_strand_id
1 'polypeptide(L)'
;GAQTFGENATLGADVTLTSNSSGNISFAGTIESTSSARALTINTSGTTTFSGTVGATSPYLASVTTDSGGTTAINGGSVRTTGAQTYGDAVTLGADTTLTASTVSFGGTLDSTTSARNLTFGASTGTVTFTGAVGSNTALNVITNITGQTLIFSDAVSATTIANYGTLLFNATSAKTISAAITDNGTTVIEVVNSADTTISTITFSGTIVTDTLTIGSNTKSGAALFSGSGGVTVNTAATITGGNTATSENSTATFNYALTGSGSVTLDDTTSGGTATIVFAGANSVTIAPAISGTSSGDGTISITGSTKTFTGQIGGTNGSNNLAAINIAASQTGTFKNNVAATTITLGTTSTDGTMIIASAATPVAITVRGAINGSAANTGNLTVQN
;
A
#
# COMPACT_ATOMS: atom_id res chain seq x y z
N GLY A 1 -22.26 -10.56 33.53
CA GLY A 1 -22.53 -9.21 34.04
C GLY A 1 -21.26 -8.39 33.96
N ALA A 2 -21.34 -7.08 34.19
CA ALA A 2 -20.17 -6.21 34.16
C ALA A 2 -19.13 -6.62 35.23
N GLN A 3 -17.85 -6.44 34.92
CA GLN A 3 -16.71 -6.75 35.79
C GLN A 3 -15.78 -5.55 35.83
N THR A 4 -15.34 -5.16 37.02
CA THR A 4 -14.44 -4.02 37.20
C THR A 4 -13.33 -4.37 38.17
N PHE A 5 -12.09 -4.23 37.72
CA PHE A 5 -10.88 -4.39 38.52
C PHE A 5 -10.28 -3.00 38.76
N GLY A 6 -10.50 -2.47 39.96
CA GLY A 6 -10.14 -1.09 40.31
C GLY A 6 -8.66 -0.86 40.65
N GLU A 7 -7.90 -1.94 40.84
CA GLU A 7 -6.48 -1.92 41.18
C GLU A 7 -5.65 -2.59 40.08
N ASN A 8 -4.34 -2.72 40.29
CA ASN A 8 -3.47 -3.51 39.42
C ASN A 8 -3.88 -4.99 39.50
N ALA A 9 -3.99 -5.65 38.36
CA ALA A 9 -4.30 -7.06 38.24
C ALA A 9 -3.03 -7.89 37.99
N THR A 10 -3.01 -9.11 38.51
CA THR A 10 -1.88 -10.03 38.36
C THR A 10 -2.40 -11.42 38.03
N LEU A 11 -1.94 -12.01 36.93
CA LEU A 11 -2.41 -13.29 36.43
C LEU A 11 -1.58 -14.43 37.04
N GLY A 12 -2.17 -15.17 37.99
CA GLY A 12 -1.57 -16.37 38.59
C GLY A 12 -1.64 -17.61 37.67
N ALA A 13 -2.62 -17.62 36.77
CA ALA A 13 -2.87 -18.65 35.77
C ALA A 13 -3.39 -17.98 34.49
N ASP A 14 -3.63 -18.77 33.44
CA ASP A 14 -4.36 -18.27 32.27
C ASP A 14 -5.78 -17.89 32.69
N VAL A 15 -6.26 -16.74 32.23
CA VAL A 15 -7.55 -16.17 32.64
C VAL A 15 -8.47 -16.01 31.45
N THR A 16 -9.70 -16.48 31.60
CA THR A 16 -10.82 -16.17 30.70
C THR A 16 -11.89 -15.41 31.48
N LEU A 17 -12.20 -14.19 31.07
CA LEU A 17 -13.30 -13.40 31.60
C LEU A 17 -14.44 -13.40 30.59
N THR A 18 -15.66 -13.70 31.04
CA THR A 18 -16.83 -13.73 30.16
C THR A 18 -17.98 -12.93 30.74
N SER A 19 -18.65 -12.13 29.89
CA SER A 19 -19.89 -11.43 30.23
C SER A 19 -20.98 -11.73 29.20
N ASN A 20 -21.93 -12.60 29.59
CA ASN A 20 -23.04 -13.06 28.73
C ASN A 20 -24.21 -12.07 28.61
N SER A 21 -24.05 -10.83 29.09
CA SER A 21 -25.14 -9.84 29.20
C SER A 21 -24.72 -8.46 28.71
N SER A 22 -23.77 -8.39 27.77
CA SER A 22 -23.16 -7.14 27.28
C SER A 22 -22.59 -6.22 28.37
N GLY A 23 -22.24 -6.77 29.54
CA GLY A 23 -21.66 -5.97 30.62
C GLY A 23 -20.16 -5.76 30.40
N ASN A 24 -19.71 -4.51 30.48
CA ASN A 24 -18.31 -4.10 30.31
C ASN A 24 -17.35 -4.87 31.22
N ILE A 25 -16.13 -5.07 30.73
CA ILE A 25 -15.02 -5.63 31.51
C ILE A 25 -13.89 -4.60 31.53
N SER A 26 -13.63 -4.01 32.70
CA SER A 26 -12.72 -2.87 32.81
C SER A 26 -11.61 -3.10 33.83
N PHE A 27 -10.38 -2.77 33.44
CA PHE A 27 -9.20 -2.74 34.29
C PHE A 27 -8.74 -1.29 34.46
N ALA A 28 -8.69 -0.82 35.70
CA ALA A 28 -8.24 0.52 36.03
C ALA A 28 -6.70 0.61 36.14
N GLY A 29 -6.07 -0.43 36.70
CA GLY A 29 -4.62 -0.52 36.86
C GLY A 29 -3.91 -1.28 35.74
N THR A 30 -2.63 -1.61 35.99
CA THR A 30 -1.85 -2.46 35.10
C THR A 30 -2.33 -3.91 35.15
N ILE A 31 -1.99 -4.70 34.12
CA ILE A 31 -2.22 -6.14 34.11
C ILE A 31 -0.89 -6.84 33.88
N GLU A 32 -0.43 -7.61 34.86
CA GLU A 32 0.88 -8.27 34.82
C GLU A 32 0.75 -9.79 34.92
N SER A 33 1.78 -10.51 34.47
CA SER A 33 1.93 -11.94 34.73
C SER A 33 2.73 -12.20 36.00
N THR A 34 2.62 -13.40 36.55
CA THR A 34 3.35 -13.83 37.76
C THR A 34 4.65 -14.55 37.41
N SER A 35 4.92 -15.75 37.92
CA SER A 35 6.20 -16.44 37.72
C SER A 35 6.45 -16.94 36.29
N SER A 36 5.45 -16.87 35.41
CA SER A 36 5.52 -17.27 34.01
C SER A 36 4.50 -16.48 33.19
N ALA A 37 4.71 -16.41 31.87
CA ALA A 37 3.76 -15.79 30.95
C ALA A 37 2.39 -16.48 31.00
N ARG A 38 1.32 -15.70 31.15
CA ARG A 38 -0.09 -16.14 31.20
C ARG A 38 -0.94 -15.49 30.11
N ALA A 39 -1.89 -16.25 29.58
CA ALA A 39 -2.86 -15.77 28.60
C ALA A 39 -4.02 -15.02 29.28
N LEU A 40 -4.50 -13.97 28.63
CA LEU A 40 -5.73 -13.26 28.99
C LEU A 40 -6.72 -13.31 27.83
N THR A 41 -7.86 -13.97 28.04
CA THR A 41 -9.00 -13.98 27.12
C THR A 41 -10.16 -13.20 27.74
N ILE A 42 -10.76 -12.29 26.98
CA ILE A 42 -11.88 -11.47 27.42
C ILE A 42 -13.00 -11.59 26.40
N ASN A 43 -14.16 -12.09 26.82
CA ASN A 43 -15.33 -12.30 25.97
C ASN A 43 -16.49 -11.46 26.46
N THR A 44 -16.82 -10.37 25.76
CA THR A 44 -17.98 -9.54 26.08
C THR A 44 -18.50 -8.78 24.88
N SER A 45 -19.83 -8.75 24.71
CA SER A 45 -20.49 -7.83 23.79
C SER A 45 -20.56 -6.38 24.30
N GLY A 46 -20.05 -6.10 25.51
CA GLY A 46 -19.86 -4.75 26.05
C GLY A 46 -18.51 -4.17 25.67
N THR A 47 -18.02 -3.19 26.44
CA THR A 47 -16.67 -2.63 26.23
C THR A 47 -15.65 -3.31 27.14
N THR A 48 -14.57 -3.80 26.55
CA THR A 48 -13.32 -4.14 27.22
C THR A 48 -12.48 -2.87 27.39
N THR A 49 -12.01 -2.55 28.60
CA THR A 49 -11.22 -1.33 28.84
C THR A 49 -9.90 -1.63 29.55
N PHE A 50 -8.78 -1.29 28.90
CA PHE A 50 -7.45 -1.29 29.49
C PHE A 50 -7.04 0.15 29.83
N SER A 51 -7.22 0.56 31.08
CA SER A 51 -6.87 1.92 31.53
C SER A 51 -5.39 2.05 31.88
N GLY A 52 -4.76 0.97 32.35
CA GLY A 52 -3.32 0.86 32.56
C GLY A 52 -2.63 0.03 31.48
N THR A 53 -1.30 0.00 31.53
CA THR A 53 -0.47 -0.83 30.65
C THR A 53 -0.72 -2.31 30.87
N VAL A 54 -0.65 -3.11 29.80
CA VAL A 54 -0.78 -4.56 29.86
C VAL A 54 0.57 -5.21 29.57
N GLY A 55 1.10 -5.97 30.52
CA GLY A 55 2.37 -6.68 30.43
C GLY A 55 3.60 -5.76 30.47
N ALA A 56 3.62 -4.77 31.37
CA ALA A 56 4.74 -3.83 31.46
C ALA A 56 6.00 -4.46 32.06
N THR A 57 5.85 -5.50 32.88
CA THR A 57 6.95 -6.12 33.62
C THR A 57 7.16 -7.58 33.22
N SER A 58 8.41 -8.04 33.31
CA SER A 58 8.76 -9.42 33.03
C SER A 58 8.40 -10.33 34.22
N PRO A 59 7.79 -11.50 33.98
CA PRO A 59 7.44 -12.04 32.67
C PRO A 59 6.19 -11.36 32.10
N TYR A 60 6.27 -11.00 30.81
CA TYR A 60 5.16 -10.41 30.07
C TYR A 60 4.01 -11.42 29.92
N LEU A 61 2.82 -10.95 29.56
CA LEU A 61 1.69 -11.84 29.26
C LEU A 61 2.02 -12.77 28.09
N ALA A 62 1.45 -13.96 28.07
CA ALA A 62 1.59 -14.88 26.96
C ALA A 62 0.83 -14.37 25.72
N SER A 63 -0.42 -13.92 25.93
CA SER A 63 -1.29 -13.39 24.88
C SER A 63 -2.40 -12.52 25.47
N VAL A 64 -3.00 -11.71 24.61
CA VAL A 64 -4.28 -11.03 24.88
C VAL A 64 -5.22 -11.36 23.73
N THR A 65 -6.41 -11.84 24.05
CA THR A 65 -7.45 -12.17 23.07
C THR A 65 -8.79 -11.55 23.49
N THR A 66 -9.45 -10.85 22.58
CA THR A 66 -10.86 -10.45 22.72
C THR A 66 -11.75 -11.20 21.72
N ASP A 67 -13.03 -11.32 22.02
CA ASP A 67 -14.03 -11.85 21.08
C ASP A 67 -14.37 -10.83 19.99
N SER A 68 -15.27 -11.19 19.06
CA SER A 68 -15.70 -10.30 17.98
C SER A 68 -16.87 -9.39 18.35
N GLY A 69 -17.47 -9.59 19.52
CA GLY A 69 -18.55 -8.76 20.03
C GLY A 69 -18.03 -7.52 20.75
N GLY A 70 -18.78 -6.42 20.72
CA GLY A 70 -18.47 -5.26 21.55
C GLY A 70 -17.34 -4.38 21.00
N THR A 71 -16.52 -3.83 21.92
CA THR A 71 -15.41 -2.91 21.62
C THR A 71 -14.28 -3.08 22.62
N THR A 72 -13.06 -2.78 22.20
CA THR A 72 -11.88 -2.70 23.08
C THR A 72 -11.30 -1.29 23.10
N ALA A 73 -11.07 -0.75 24.30
CA ALA A 73 -10.43 0.54 24.51
C ALA A 73 -9.03 0.36 25.12
N ILE A 74 -7.99 0.75 24.38
CA ILE A 74 -6.60 0.77 24.85
C ILE A 74 -6.26 2.20 25.27
N ASN A 75 -6.41 2.47 26.57
CA ASN A 75 -6.18 3.79 27.15
C ASN A 75 -4.83 3.86 27.88
N GLY A 76 -4.28 2.70 28.29
CA GLY A 76 -3.02 2.60 29.02
C GLY A 76 -1.75 2.76 28.19
N GLY A 77 -1.86 2.94 26.87
CA GLY A 77 -0.73 3.27 25.98
C GLY A 77 0.23 2.13 25.64
N SER A 78 0.10 0.94 26.23
CA SER A 78 0.85 -0.22 25.76
C SER A 78 0.20 -1.56 26.07
N VAL A 79 0.35 -2.50 25.14
CA VAL A 79 0.12 -3.94 25.36
C VAL A 79 1.34 -4.71 24.90
N ARG A 80 1.95 -5.46 25.82
CA ARG A 80 3.14 -6.28 25.57
C ARG A 80 2.89 -7.72 25.97
N THR A 81 3.14 -8.61 25.02
CA THR A 81 3.00 -10.06 25.14
C THR A 81 4.20 -10.77 24.54
N THR A 82 4.48 -11.99 24.99
CA THR A 82 5.49 -12.86 24.34
C THR A 82 4.95 -13.56 23.10
N GLY A 83 3.63 -13.79 23.05
CA GLY A 83 2.91 -14.37 21.92
C GLY A 83 1.96 -13.38 21.26
N ALA A 84 0.89 -13.89 20.65
CA ALA A 84 -0.04 -13.12 19.83
C ALA A 84 -0.93 -12.16 20.64
N GLN A 85 -1.33 -11.06 19.98
CA GLN A 85 -2.43 -10.20 20.41
C GLN A 85 -3.54 -10.25 19.36
N THR A 86 -4.75 -10.61 19.78
CA THR A 86 -5.91 -10.73 18.89
C THR A 86 -7.02 -9.88 19.46
N TYR A 87 -7.37 -8.82 18.74
CA TYR A 87 -8.52 -7.97 19.06
C TYR A 87 -9.63 -8.30 18.07
N GLY A 88 -10.59 -9.14 18.46
CA GLY A 88 -11.63 -9.62 17.57
C GLY A 88 -12.68 -8.55 17.23
N ASP A 89 -12.83 -7.57 18.11
CA ASP A 89 -13.81 -6.49 18.09
C ASP A 89 -13.21 -5.17 17.58
N ALA A 90 -14.03 -4.11 17.52
CA ALA A 90 -13.56 -2.79 17.14
C ALA A 90 -12.71 -2.17 18.27
N VAL A 91 -11.56 -1.61 17.91
CA VAL A 91 -10.58 -1.07 18.85
C VAL A 91 -10.52 0.45 18.79
N THR A 92 -10.40 1.09 19.94
CA THR A 92 -10.12 2.52 20.06
C THR A 92 -8.83 2.77 20.85
N LEU A 93 -8.04 3.74 20.40
CA LEU A 93 -6.84 4.22 21.09
C LEU A 93 -7.15 5.50 21.88
N GLY A 94 -7.13 5.41 23.21
CA GLY A 94 -7.26 6.56 24.11
C GLY A 94 -5.96 7.34 24.27
N ALA A 95 -4.83 6.65 24.13
CA ALA A 95 -3.47 7.19 24.22
C ALA A 95 -2.62 6.71 23.05
N ASP A 96 -1.47 7.36 22.84
CA ASP A 96 -0.46 6.85 21.92
C ASP A 96 -0.07 5.44 22.39
N THR A 97 -0.15 4.48 21.46
CA THR A 97 -0.16 3.07 21.83
C THR A 97 1.01 2.33 21.21
N THR A 98 1.77 1.62 22.05
CA THR A 98 2.80 0.67 21.60
C THR A 98 2.31 -0.77 21.79
N LEU A 99 2.28 -1.55 20.71
CA LEU A 99 1.95 -2.98 20.75
C LEU A 99 3.21 -3.80 20.50
N THR A 100 3.55 -4.69 21.44
CA THR A 100 4.69 -5.62 21.31
C THR A 100 4.20 -7.05 21.43
N ALA A 101 4.25 -7.81 20.35
CA ALA A 101 3.75 -9.19 20.28
C ALA A 101 4.60 -10.03 19.32
N SER A 102 4.28 -11.32 19.16
CA SER A 102 4.77 -12.09 18.00
C SER A 102 3.99 -11.74 16.72
N THR A 103 2.68 -11.53 16.87
CA THR A 103 1.74 -11.10 15.83
C THR A 103 0.64 -10.26 16.46
N VAL A 104 0.04 -9.36 15.69
CA VAL A 104 -1.13 -8.58 16.12
C VAL A 104 -2.23 -8.72 15.07
N SER A 105 -3.47 -8.95 15.50
CA SER A 105 -4.62 -9.01 14.60
C SER A 105 -5.74 -8.12 15.11
N PHE A 106 -6.27 -7.26 14.23
CA PHE A 106 -7.48 -6.49 14.44
C PHE A 106 -8.58 -7.03 13.54
N GLY A 107 -9.61 -7.62 14.16
CA GLY A 107 -10.80 -8.16 13.50
C GLY A 107 -11.80 -7.07 13.09
N GLY A 108 -11.95 -6.03 13.92
CA GLY A 108 -12.80 -4.87 13.67
C GLY A 108 -12.04 -3.64 13.17
N THR A 109 -12.66 -2.47 13.30
CA THR A 109 -11.99 -1.19 13.02
C THR A 109 -10.92 -0.88 14.07
N LEU A 110 -9.96 -0.04 13.72
CA LEU A 110 -9.02 0.55 14.67
C LEU A 110 -9.03 2.07 14.54
N ASP A 111 -9.56 2.77 15.54
CA ASP A 111 -9.74 4.21 15.50
C ASP A 111 -8.99 4.92 16.65
N SER A 112 -8.72 6.21 16.47
CA SER A 112 -8.43 7.09 17.60
C SER A 112 -9.72 7.49 18.33
N THR A 113 -9.58 8.21 19.44
CA THR A 113 -10.73 8.71 20.20
C THR A 113 -11.00 10.20 19.88
N THR A 114 -10.78 11.12 20.82
CA THR A 114 -11.10 12.55 20.66
C THR A 114 -10.03 13.34 19.90
N SER A 115 -8.85 12.75 19.73
CA SER A 115 -7.73 13.33 18.98
C SER A 115 -6.90 12.20 18.39
N ALA A 116 -6.20 12.49 17.29
CA ALA A 116 -5.38 11.51 16.61
C ALA A 116 -4.28 10.94 17.55
N ARG A 117 -4.08 9.64 17.49
CA ARG A 117 -3.08 8.89 18.27
C ARG A 117 -2.08 8.21 17.38
N ASN A 118 -0.87 8.07 17.90
CA ASN A 118 0.17 7.26 17.29
C ASN A 118 -0.07 5.78 17.61
N LEU A 119 0.20 4.93 16.63
CA LEU A 119 0.33 3.49 16.80
C LEU A 119 1.76 3.09 16.44
N THR A 120 2.44 2.44 17.38
CA THR A 120 3.81 1.96 17.19
C THR A 120 3.88 0.47 17.49
N PHE A 121 4.60 -0.29 16.67
CA PHE A 121 4.91 -1.69 16.96
C PHE A 121 6.29 -1.81 17.62
N GLY A 122 6.37 -2.60 18.68
CA GLY A 122 7.62 -2.89 19.38
C GLY A 122 8.48 -3.90 18.61
N ALA A 123 9.77 -3.94 18.94
CA ALA A 123 10.72 -4.86 18.32
C ALA A 123 10.21 -6.31 18.34
N SER A 124 10.55 -7.05 17.28
CA SER A 124 10.18 -8.46 17.09
C SER A 124 8.69 -8.74 16.89
N THR A 125 7.85 -7.71 16.72
CA THR A 125 6.51 -7.93 16.18
C THR A 125 6.63 -8.32 14.71
N GLY A 126 6.23 -9.56 14.41
CA GLY A 126 6.18 -10.11 13.06
C GLY A 126 5.01 -9.53 12.30
N THR A 127 4.10 -10.35 11.80
CA THR A 127 2.96 -9.86 11.01
C THR A 127 1.91 -9.15 11.86
N VAL A 128 1.41 -8.02 11.35
CA VAL A 128 0.21 -7.34 11.86
C VAL A 128 -0.87 -7.34 10.78
N THR A 129 -2.08 -7.74 11.14
CA THR A 129 -3.21 -7.80 10.20
C THR A 129 -4.34 -6.87 10.65
N PHE A 130 -4.79 -6.01 9.74
CA PHE A 130 -5.97 -5.17 9.88
C PHE A 130 -7.05 -5.67 8.91
N THR A 131 -8.07 -6.36 9.42
CA THR A 131 -9.18 -6.81 8.57
C THR A 131 -10.24 -5.72 8.39
N GLY A 132 -10.44 -4.87 9.41
CA GLY A 132 -11.30 -3.69 9.33
C GLY A 132 -10.54 -2.40 8.99
N ALA A 133 -11.30 -1.33 8.74
CA ALA A 133 -10.75 -0.02 8.43
C ALA A 133 -9.96 0.58 9.60
N VAL A 134 -8.90 1.32 9.27
CA VAL A 134 -8.06 2.03 10.23
C VAL A 134 -8.37 3.52 10.15
N GLY A 135 -8.75 4.13 11.27
CA GLY A 135 -9.02 5.56 11.40
C GLY A 135 -10.27 6.03 10.65
N SER A 136 -11.21 5.13 10.35
CA SER A 136 -12.45 5.45 9.63
C SER A 136 -13.36 6.43 10.38
N ASN A 137 -13.33 6.44 11.71
CA ASN A 137 -14.07 7.38 12.54
C ASN A 137 -13.21 8.58 12.92
N THR A 138 -12.22 8.36 13.79
CA THR A 138 -11.17 9.33 14.08
C THR A 138 -9.85 8.79 13.55
N ALA A 139 -9.26 9.51 12.60
CA ALA A 139 -7.99 9.17 11.99
C ALA A 139 -6.87 8.97 13.02
N LEU A 140 -5.95 8.06 12.72
CA LEU A 140 -4.70 7.97 13.47
C LEU A 140 -3.76 9.12 13.07
N ASN A 141 -2.74 9.38 13.89
CA ASN A 141 -1.69 10.34 13.53
C ASN A 141 -0.60 9.63 12.73
N VAL A 142 0.31 8.95 13.42
CA VAL A 142 1.38 8.16 12.81
C VAL A 142 1.18 6.67 13.10
N ILE A 143 1.23 5.85 12.06
CA ILE A 143 1.39 4.40 12.16
C ILE A 143 2.87 4.08 11.90
N THR A 144 3.56 3.51 12.88
CA THR A 144 4.99 3.19 12.77
C THR A 144 5.16 1.69 12.57
N ASN A 145 5.51 1.29 11.35
CA ASN A 145 6.00 -0.06 11.05
C ASN A 145 7.46 -0.19 11.51
N ILE A 146 8.00 -1.41 11.60
CA ILE A 146 9.40 -1.66 11.97
C ILE A 146 10.12 -2.53 10.94
N THR A 147 11.45 -2.58 11.04
CA THR A 147 12.29 -3.39 10.14
C THR A 147 11.94 -4.87 10.22
N GLY A 148 11.71 -5.48 9.06
CA GLY A 148 11.36 -6.90 8.94
C GLY A 148 9.90 -7.25 9.27
N GLN A 149 9.07 -6.27 9.64
CA GLN A 149 7.64 -6.44 9.88
C GLN A 149 6.82 -6.26 8.59
N THR A 150 5.72 -7.00 8.50
CA THR A 150 4.69 -6.82 7.48
C THR A 150 3.40 -6.34 8.13
N LEU A 151 2.91 -5.17 7.70
CA LEU A 151 1.55 -4.71 7.98
C LEU A 151 0.64 -5.10 6.81
N ILE A 152 -0.43 -5.85 7.08
CA ILE A 152 -1.42 -6.27 6.09
C ILE A 152 -2.70 -5.47 6.31
N PHE A 153 -3.08 -4.68 5.30
CA PHE A 153 -4.32 -3.91 5.30
C PHE A 153 -5.31 -4.50 4.30
N SER A 154 -6.47 -4.94 4.80
CA SER A 154 -7.57 -5.44 3.97
C SER A 154 -8.67 -4.40 3.72
N ASP A 155 -8.57 -3.22 4.35
CA ASP A 155 -9.54 -2.14 4.25
C ASP A 155 -8.85 -0.75 4.19
N ALA A 156 -9.65 0.32 4.16
CA ALA A 156 -9.20 1.70 4.05
C ALA A 156 -8.35 2.13 5.27
N VAL A 157 -7.42 3.05 5.02
CA VAL A 157 -6.53 3.59 6.05
C VAL A 157 -6.59 5.12 6.04
N SER A 158 -6.93 5.65 7.21
CA SER A 158 -6.95 7.07 7.52
C SER A 158 -5.97 7.37 8.65
N ALA A 159 -4.82 7.90 8.26
CA ALA A 159 -3.80 8.40 9.16
C ALA A 159 -3.10 9.61 8.52
N THR A 160 -2.37 10.39 9.30
CA THR A 160 -1.51 11.45 8.72
C THR A 160 -0.31 10.84 8.00
N THR A 161 0.35 9.86 8.63
CA THR A 161 1.56 9.24 8.07
C THR A 161 1.67 7.77 8.44
N ILE A 162 2.15 6.94 7.51
CA ILE A 162 2.72 5.63 7.79
C ILE A 162 4.24 5.77 7.71
N ALA A 163 4.90 5.74 8.87
CA ALA A 163 6.35 5.68 8.96
C ALA A 163 6.79 4.24 8.71
N ASN A 164 7.14 3.93 7.46
CA ASN A 164 7.45 2.56 7.07
C ASN A 164 8.95 2.26 7.21
N TYR A 165 9.25 1.10 7.78
CA TYR A 165 10.60 0.53 7.91
C TYR A 165 10.67 -0.91 7.37
N GLY A 166 9.54 -1.45 6.88
CA GLY A 166 9.37 -2.84 6.44
C GLY A 166 8.38 -2.94 5.29
N THR A 167 7.49 -3.93 5.32
CA THR A 167 6.51 -4.18 4.24
C THR A 167 5.12 -3.68 4.61
N LEU A 168 4.48 -2.95 3.68
CA LEU A 168 3.05 -2.66 3.70
C LEU A 168 2.38 -3.46 2.58
N LEU A 169 1.53 -4.40 2.95
CA LEU A 169 0.74 -5.20 2.01
C LEU A 169 -0.71 -4.71 2.03
N PHE A 170 -1.14 -4.11 0.93
CA PHE A 170 -2.54 -3.76 0.69
C PHE A 170 -3.20 -4.91 -0.07
N ASN A 171 -4.05 -5.66 0.64
CA ASN A 171 -4.64 -6.89 0.15
C ASN A 171 -6.17 -6.84 0.33
N ALA A 172 -6.86 -6.17 -0.59
CA ALA A 172 -8.31 -5.95 -0.50
C ALA A 172 -9.06 -6.52 -1.71
N THR A 173 -10.34 -6.84 -1.50
CA THR A 173 -11.26 -7.38 -2.52
C THR A 173 -12.19 -6.33 -3.12
N SER A 174 -12.15 -5.10 -2.61
CA SER A 174 -12.98 -3.97 -3.04
C SER A 174 -12.15 -2.69 -3.06
N ALA A 175 -12.69 -1.61 -3.65
CA ALA A 175 -11.94 -0.37 -3.80
C ALA A 175 -11.71 0.28 -2.43
N LYS A 176 -10.46 0.62 -2.11
CA LYS A 176 -10.08 1.23 -0.83
C LYS A 176 -9.30 2.51 -1.05
N THR A 177 -9.33 3.38 -0.05
CA THR A 177 -8.52 4.61 -0.02
C THR A 177 -7.54 4.57 1.13
N ILE A 178 -6.28 4.88 0.84
CA ILE A 178 -5.18 5.05 1.77
C ILE A 178 -4.81 6.53 1.74
N SER A 179 -5.22 7.26 2.77
CA SER A 179 -5.04 8.73 2.83
C SER A 179 -3.73 9.17 3.45
N ALA A 180 -3.04 8.27 4.14
CA ALA A 180 -1.76 8.57 4.77
C ALA A 180 -0.67 8.86 3.73
N ALA A 181 0.21 9.81 4.06
CA ALA A 181 1.52 9.86 3.42
C ALA A 181 2.34 8.64 3.87
N ILE A 182 3.10 8.03 2.96
CA ILE A 182 3.98 6.90 3.26
C ILE A 182 5.42 7.38 3.11
N THR A 183 6.19 7.27 4.20
CA THR A 183 7.60 7.68 4.23
C THR A 183 8.52 6.47 4.26
N ASP A 184 9.62 6.57 3.52
CA ASP A 184 10.73 5.62 3.54
C ASP A 184 11.66 5.91 4.73
N ASN A 185 11.84 4.92 5.61
CA ASN A 185 12.77 5.01 6.74
C ASN A 185 13.69 3.79 6.84
N GLY A 186 14.14 3.23 5.71
CA GLY A 186 15.07 2.10 5.75
C GLY A 186 14.92 1.29 4.49
N THR A 187 14.68 -0.02 4.63
CA THR A 187 14.28 -0.86 3.49
C THR A 187 12.77 -1.00 3.49
N THR A 188 12.10 -0.24 2.64
CA THR A 188 10.64 -0.23 2.61
C THR A 188 10.05 -0.90 1.37
N VAL A 189 8.98 -1.64 1.58
CA VAL A 189 8.24 -2.30 0.50
C VAL A 189 6.77 -1.91 0.58
N ILE A 190 6.17 -1.60 -0.57
CA ILE A 190 4.72 -1.49 -0.75
C ILE A 190 4.29 -2.57 -1.72
N GLU A 191 3.31 -3.36 -1.34
CA GLU A 191 2.69 -4.40 -2.17
C GLU A 191 1.19 -4.13 -2.30
N VAL A 192 0.66 -4.25 -3.52
CA VAL A 192 -0.77 -4.08 -3.80
C VAL A 192 -1.26 -5.29 -4.58
N VAL A 193 -2.16 -6.07 -3.98
CA VAL A 193 -2.76 -7.27 -4.60
C VAL A 193 -4.26 -7.33 -4.33
N ASN A 194 -5.00 -7.98 -5.23
CA ASN A 194 -6.39 -8.37 -5.01
C ASN A 194 -6.44 -9.76 -4.38
N SER A 195 -6.98 -9.90 -3.17
CA SER A 195 -7.08 -11.20 -2.50
C SER A 195 -8.00 -12.17 -3.21
N ALA A 196 -9.00 -11.65 -3.92
CA ALA A 196 -10.07 -12.46 -4.50
C ALA A 196 -9.64 -13.28 -5.72
N ASP A 197 -8.51 -12.94 -6.37
CA ASP A 197 -8.13 -13.55 -7.66
C ASP A 197 -9.24 -13.37 -8.71
N THR A 198 -9.84 -12.17 -8.71
CA THR A 198 -10.98 -11.81 -9.57
C THR A 198 -10.78 -10.42 -10.18
N THR A 199 -11.83 -9.90 -10.83
CA THR A 199 -11.90 -8.52 -11.31
C THR A 199 -11.46 -7.51 -10.26
N ILE A 200 -10.71 -6.53 -10.73
CA ILE A 200 -9.83 -5.74 -9.88
C ILE A 200 -10.58 -4.55 -9.30
N SER A 201 -10.40 -4.35 -8.01
CA SER A 201 -10.72 -3.09 -7.36
C SER A 201 -9.46 -2.29 -7.07
N THR A 202 -9.53 -0.96 -7.26
CA THR A 202 -8.36 -0.09 -7.14
C THR A 202 -8.11 0.33 -5.69
N ILE A 203 -6.86 0.24 -5.26
CA ILE A 203 -6.35 0.89 -4.05
C ILE A 203 -5.91 2.31 -4.42
N THR A 204 -6.61 3.31 -3.89
CA THR A 204 -6.28 4.72 -4.12
C THR A 204 -5.39 5.25 -3.00
N PHE A 205 -4.18 5.64 -3.34
CA PHE A 205 -3.28 6.39 -2.48
C PHE A 205 -3.51 7.89 -2.71
N SER A 206 -3.97 8.61 -1.70
CA SER A 206 -4.15 10.07 -1.77
C SER A 206 -3.08 10.87 -1.03
N GLY A 207 -2.24 10.20 -0.24
CA GLY A 207 -1.01 10.77 0.32
C GLY A 207 0.17 10.73 -0.66
N THR A 208 1.27 11.41 -0.29
CA THR A 208 2.56 11.30 -0.99
C THR A 208 3.23 9.98 -0.62
N ILE A 209 3.88 9.32 -1.59
CA ILE A 209 4.49 8.00 -1.39
C ILE A 209 6.00 8.07 -1.63
N VAL A 210 6.78 7.57 -0.68
CA VAL A 210 8.20 7.27 -0.84
C VAL A 210 8.43 5.82 -0.42
N THR A 211 9.11 5.04 -1.26
CA THR A 211 9.48 3.65 -0.95
C THR A 211 10.75 3.23 -1.69
N ASP A 212 11.47 2.24 -1.19
CA ASP A 212 12.47 1.52 -1.97
C ASP A 212 11.83 0.67 -3.06
N THR A 213 10.92 -0.20 -2.66
CA THR A 213 10.30 -1.18 -3.56
C THR A 213 8.80 -0.97 -3.64
N LEU A 214 8.25 -1.01 -4.85
CA LEU A 214 6.82 -0.99 -5.13
C LEU A 214 6.44 -2.19 -6.00
N THR A 215 5.55 -3.04 -5.52
CA THR A 215 5.03 -4.19 -6.27
C THR A 215 3.52 -4.07 -6.43
N ILE A 216 3.01 -4.19 -7.65
CA ILE A 216 1.59 -4.18 -7.96
C ILE A 216 1.25 -5.45 -8.74
N GLY A 217 0.42 -6.29 -8.13
CA GLY A 217 0.13 -7.63 -8.61
C GLY A 217 1.29 -8.62 -8.39
N SER A 218 1.06 -9.85 -8.83
CA SER A 218 1.97 -10.98 -8.80
C SER A 218 1.59 -11.95 -9.93
N ASN A 219 2.43 -12.93 -10.22
CA ASN A 219 2.16 -13.97 -11.21
C ASN A 219 0.91 -14.83 -10.95
N THR A 220 0.29 -14.67 -9.78
CA THR A 220 -0.95 -15.34 -9.41
C THR A 220 -2.09 -14.35 -9.31
N LYS A 221 -1.88 -13.20 -8.64
CA LYS A 221 -2.93 -12.23 -8.31
C LYS A 221 -2.68 -10.91 -8.99
N SER A 222 -3.70 -10.33 -9.60
CA SER A 222 -3.61 -8.96 -10.08
C SER A 222 -3.56 -7.92 -8.95
N GLY A 223 -3.14 -6.69 -9.28
CA GLY A 223 -3.24 -5.53 -8.40
C GLY A 223 -3.57 -4.26 -9.17
N ALA A 224 -4.37 -3.37 -8.58
CA ALA A 224 -4.56 -2.02 -9.12
C ALA A 224 -4.28 -0.96 -8.06
N ALA A 225 -3.41 -0.02 -8.40
CA ALA A 225 -3.08 1.13 -7.57
C ALA A 225 -3.34 2.43 -8.34
N LEU A 226 -3.97 3.41 -7.68
CA LEU A 226 -4.11 4.78 -8.14
C LEU A 226 -3.38 5.72 -7.18
N PHE A 227 -2.32 6.36 -7.67
CA PHE A 227 -1.56 7.36 -6.93
C PHE A 227 -2.08 8.75 -7.29
N SER A 228 -2.93 9.28 -6.43
CA SER A 228 -3.64 10.55 -6.59
C SER A 228 -3.09 11.70 -5.76
N GLY A 229 -2.17 11.43 -4.83
CA GLY A 229 -1.52 12.45 -3.99
C GLY A 229 -0.63 13.40 -4.80
N SER A 230 -0.74 14.71 -4.53
CA SER A 230 -0.07 15.76 -5.30
C SER A 230 1.46 15.77 -5.20
N GLY A 231 2.02 15.17 -4.14
CA GLY A 231 3.46 14.97 -4.02
C GLY A 231 4.01 13.85 -4.91
N GLY A 232 3.15 13.08 -5.58
CA GLY A 232 3.56 11.99 -6.46
C GLY A 232 4.12 10.78 -5.71
N VAL A 233 4.92 10.00 -6.43
CA VAL A 233 5.53 8.77 -5.94
C VAL A 233 7.03 8.82 -6.18
N THR A 234 7.81 8.44 -5.17
CA THR A 234 9.25 8.26 -5.26
C THR A 234 9.58 6.80 -5.02
N VAL A 235 10.26 6.16 -5.98
CA VAL A 235 10.73 4.77 -5.89
C VAL A 235 12.25 4.75 -5.95
N ASN A 236 12.89 4.38 -4.86
CA ASN A 236 14.35 4.50 -4.73
C ASN A 236 15.11 3.31 -5.32
N THR A 237 14.53 2.10 -5.27
CA THR A 237 15.22 0.86 -5.69
C THR A 237 14.59 0.22 -6.92
N ALA A 238 13.31 -0.16 -6.88
CA ALA A 238 12.62 -0.77 -8.02
C ALA A 238 11.10 -0.72 -7.90
N ALA A 239 10.40 -0.67 -9.03
CA ALA A 239 8.98 -0.97 -9.08
C ALA A 239 8.69 -2.10 -10.07
N THR A 240 7.79 -3.00 -9.72
CA THR A 240 7.35 -4.10 -10.59
C THR A 240 5.83 -4.08 -10.66
N ILE A 241 5.29 -4.13 -11.87
CA ILE A 241 3.86 -4.34 -12.11
C ILE A 241 3.74 -5.67 -12.85
N THR A 242 3.05 -6.65 -12.26
CA THR A 242 2.92 -8.00 -12.83
C THR A 242 1.45 -8.36 -12.98
N GLY A 243 1.03 -8.75 -14.18
CA GLY A 243 -0.33 -9.29 -14.40
C GLY A 243 -0.60 -10.56 -13.58
N GLY A 244 -1.87 -10.88 -13.32
CA GLY A 244 -2.26 -12.12 -12.63
C GLY A 244 -2.20 -13.36 -13.51
N ASN A 245 -2.86 -14.44 -13.09
CA ASN A 245 -2.82 -15.73 -13.79
C ASN A 245 -4.01 -15.95 -14.76
N THR A 246 -4.97 -15.04 -14.81
CA THR A 246 -6.16 -15.18 -15.64
C THR A 246 -6.27 -14.08 -16.69
N ALA A 247 -6.28 -14.48 -17.97
CA ALA A 247 -6.43 -13.56 -19.09
C ALA A 247 -7.66 -12.66 -18.97
N THR A 248 -7.48 -11.35 -19.20
CA THR A 248 -8.50 -10.28 -19.27
C THR A 248 -9.20 -9.84 -17.98
N SER A 249 -9.26 -10.69 -16.94
CA SER A 249 -9.85 -10.31 -15.65
C SER A 249 -8.82 -9.87 -14.61
N GLU A 250 -7.54 -10.20 -14.82
CA GLU A 250 -6.47 -9.99 -13.85
C GLU A 250 -5.31 -9.16 -14.42
N ASN A 251 -5.64 -8.06 -15.07
CA ASN A 251 -4.65 -7.13 -15.60
C ASN A 251 -4.21 -6.10 -14.55
N SER A 252 -2.98 -6.20 -14.06
CA SER A 252 -2.46 -5.26 -13.07
C SER A 252 -2.28 -3.86 -13.65
N THR A 253 -2.63 -2.85 -12.85
CA THR A 253 -2.59 -1.45 -13.28
C THR A 253 -1.99 -0.55 -12.22
N ALA A 254 -1.03 0.29 -12.62
CA ALA A 254 -0.51 1.39 -11.81
C ALA A 254 -0.88 2.73 -12.46
N THR A 255 -1.76 3.51 -11.84
CA THR A 255 -2.16 4.83 -12.33
C THR A 255 -1.48 5.92 -11.53
N PHE A 256 -0.73 6.80 -12.19
CA PHE A 256 -0.07 7.95 -11.58
C PHE A 256 -0.72 9.25 -12.06
N ASN A 257 -1.28 10.01 -11.11
CA ASN A 257 -1.80 11.34 -11.41
C ASN A 257 -0.72 12.43 -11.29
N TYR A 258 0.43 12.15 -10.68
CA TYR A 258 1.50 13.11 -10.50
C TYR A 258 2.84 12.48 -10.90
N ALA A 259 3.94 13.15 -10.56
CA ALA A 259 5.28 12.68 -10.90
C ALA A 259 5.55 11.29 -10.32
N LEU A 260 6.26 10.47 -11.11
CA LEU A 260 6.94 9.26 -10.63
C LEU A 260 8.44 9.55 -10.70
N THR A 261 9.10 9.49 -9.55
CA THR A 261 10.50 9.91 -9.37
C THR A 261 11.31 8.85 -8.63
N GLY A 262 12.57 9.15 -8.34
CA GLY A 262 13.52 8.23 -7.71
C GLY A 262 14.43 7.52 -8.72
N SER A 263 15.42 6.79 -8.19
CA SER A 263 16.44 6.08 -8.97
C SER A 263 16.01 4.69 -9.42
N GLY A 264 14.93 4.13 -8.87
CA GLY A 264 14.53 2.77 -9.14
C GLY A 264 13.92 2.60 -10.53
N SER A 265 14.34 1.57 -11.26
CA SER A 265 13.73 1.20 -12.54
C SER A 265 12.33 0.60 -12.34
N VAL A 266 11.47 0.76 -13.32
CA VAL A 266 10.14 0.15 -13.36
C VAL A 266 10.10 -0.98 -14.38
N THR A 267 9.65 -2.16 -13.98
CA THR A 267 9.46 -3.31 -14.86
C THR A 267 7.98 -3.67 -14.98
N LEU A 268 7.55 -3.98 -16.21
CA LEU A 268 6.22 -4.47 -16.52
C LEU A 268 6.31 -5.92 -16.97
N ASP A 269 5.49 -6.78 -16.37
CA ASP A 269 5.51 -8.22 -16.60
C ASP A 269 4.10 -8.69 -16.98
N ASP A 270 3.92 -8.99 -18.26
CA ASP A 270 2.73 -9.70 -18.72
C ASP A 270 2.97 -11.19 -18.46
N THR A 271 2.04 -11.86 -17.80
CA THR A 271 2.23 -13.27 -17.47
C THR A 271 1.96 -14.14 -18.69
N THR A 272 2.62 -15.29 -18.73
CA THR A 272 2.39 -16.32 -19.77
C THR A 272 0.95 -16.84 -19.77
N SER A 273 0.22 -16.66 -18.67
CA SER A 273 -1.20 -17.01 -18.55
C SER A 273 -2.16 -15.92 -19.07
N GLY A 274 -1.62 -14.79 -19.57
CA GLY A 274 -2.36 -13.75 -20.27
C GLY A 274 -2.81 -12.56 -19.41
N GLY A 275 -2.39 -12.47 -18.15
CA GLY A 275 -2.58 -11.26 -17.34
C GLY A 275 -1.61 -10.18 -17.78
N THR A 276 -2.06 -8.94 -17.95
CA THR A 276 -1.20 -7.84 -18.44
C THR A 276 -0.80 -6.86 -17.34
N ALA A 277 0.26 -6.11 -17.57
CA ALA A 277 0.77 -5.04 -16.73
C ALA A 277 0.64 -3.69 -17.45
N THR A 278 -0.05 -2.74 -16.84
CA THR A 278 -0.27 -1.41 -17.43
C THR A 278 0.13 -0.29 -16.47
N ILE A 279 0.85 0.71 -16.98
CA ILE A 279 1.00 2.01 -16.33
C ILE A 279 0.13 3.04 -17.04
N VAL A 280 -0.61 3.83 -16.27
CA VAL A 280 -1.40 4.94 -16.77
C VAL A 280 -0.94 6.26 -16.15
N PHE A 281 -0.53 7.22 -16.97
CA PHE A 281 -0.23 8.58 -16.53
C PHE A 281 -1.44 9.49 -16.80
N ALA A 282 -2.34 9.61 -15.83
CA ALA A 282 -3.69 10.16 -16.02
C ALA A 282 -3.88 11.61 -15.57
N GLY A 283 -2.97 12.16 -14.77
CA GLY A 283 -3.17 13.48 -14.17
C GLY A 283 -3.20 14.62 -15.17
N ALA A 284 -4.11 15.59 -14.95
CA ALA A 284 -4.23 16.84 -15.70
C ALA A 284 -3.16 17.88 -15.29
N ASN A 285 -1.90 17.44 -15.21
CA ASN A 285 -0.75 18.25 -14.85
C ASN A 285 0.45 17.88 -15.72
N SER A 286 1.38 18.82 -15.84
CA SER A 286 2.66 18.58 -16.50
C SER A 286 3.71 18.16 -15.49
N VAL A 287 4.21 16.93 -15.62
CA VAL A 287 5.17 16.35 -14.67
C VAL A 287 6.29 15.62 -15.39
N THR A 288 7.40 15.46 -14.67
CA THR A 288 8.52 14.62 -15.09
C THR A 288 8.35 13.21 -14.52
N ILE A 289 8.60 12.23 -15.37
CA ILE A 289 8.68 10.81 -15.03
C ILE A 289 10.16 10.42 -15.13
N ALA A 290 10.79 10.24 -13.98
CA ALA A 290 12.24 10.08 -13.90
C ALA A 290 12.74 8.65 -14.22
N PRO A 291 12.11 7.59 -13.69
CA PRO A 291 12.60 6.22 -13.87
C PRO A 291 12.72 5.76 -15.31
N ALA A 292 13.65 4.82 -15.54
CA ALA A 292 13.57 3.96 -16.71
C ALA A 292 12.41 2.97 -16.55
N ILE A 293 11.69 2.68 -17.63
CA ILE A 293 10.53 1.78 -17.63
C ILE A 293 10.69 0.77 -18.76
N SER A 294 10.64 -0.53 -18.50
CA SER A 294 10.79 -1.57 -19.53
C SER A 294 9.90 -2.78 -19.27
N GLY A 295 9.73 -3.64 -20.28
CA GLY A 295 9.20 -4.98 -20.07
C GLY A 295 10.21 -5.85 -19.31
N THR A 296 9.75 -6.93 -18.68
CA THR A 296 10.61 -8.05 -18.24
C THR A 296 11.13 -8.81 -19.45
N SER A 297 10.29 -8.99 -20.46
CA SER A 297 10.59 -9.54 -21.79
C SER A 297 10.09 -8.63 -22.91
N SER A 298 10.38 -9.01 -24.17
CA SER A 298 9.95 -8.27 -25.34
C SER A 298 8.46 -8.47 -25.56
N GLY A 299 7.73 -7.36 -25.64
CA GLY A 299 6.28 -7.40 -25.84
C GLY A 299 5.49 -7.42 -24.54
N ASP A 300 6.15 -7.25 -23.39
CA ASP A 300 5.46 -7.12 -22.11
C ASP A 300 5.10 -5.67 -21.83
N GLY A 301 3.92 -5.48 -21.28
CA GLY A 301 3.54 -4.25 -20.61
C GLY A 301 3.12 -3.11 -21.52
N THR A 302 2.24 -2.27 -20.99
CA THR A 302 1.72 -1.09 -21.69
C THR A 302 1.93 0.18 -20.88
N ILE A 303 2.38 1.25 -21.54
CA ILE A 303 2.31 2.62 -21.00
C ILE A 303 1.18 3.36 -21.70
N SER A 304 0.30 4.00 -20.93
CA SER A 304 -0.77 4.87 -21.45
C SER A 304 -0.66 6.28 -20.88
N ILE A 305 -0.53 7.28 -21.74
CA ILE A 305 -0.51 8.71 -21.38
C ILE A 305 -1.90 9.27 -21.69
N THR A 306 -2.71 9.44 -20.65
CA THR A 306 -4.11 9.87 -20.77
C THR A 306 -4.37 11.24 -20.17
N GLY A 307 -3.47 11.75 -19.33
CA GLY A 307 -3.47 13.11 -18.79
C GLY A 307 -2.62 14.09 -19.60
N SER A 308 -2.49 15.33 -19.13
CA SER A 308 -1.69 16.40 -19.76
C SER A 308 -0.21 16.01 -19.93
N THR A 309 0.60 16.88 -20.54
CA THR A 309 1.99 16.59 -20.93
C THR A 309 2.81 15.82 -19.89
N LYS A 310 3.43 14.70 -20.29
CA LYS A 310 4.36 13.92 -19.46
C LYS A 310 5.75 13.93 -20.06
N THR A 311 6.77 14.23 -19.26
CA THR A 311 8.17 14.26 -19.71
C THR A 311 8.94 13.09 -19.13
N PHE A 312 9.36 12.15 -19.97
CA PHE A 312 10.16 10.98 -19.58
C PHE A 312 11.64 11.29 -19.75
N THR A 313 12.41 11.19 -18.66
CA THR A 313 13.87 11.36 -18.68
C THR A 313 14.63 10.04 -18.65
N GLY A 314 14.02 9.00 -18.08
CA GLY A 314 14.53 7.64 -18.15
C GLY A 314 14.32 7.02 -19.53
N GLN A 315 15.07 5.97 -19.80
CA GLN A 315 14.87 5.14 -20.99
C GLN A 315 13.50 4.43 -20.91
N ILE A 316 12.78 4.34 -22.03
CA ILE A 316 11.51 3.62 -22.13
C ILE A 316 11.68 2.41 -23.06
N GLY A 317 11.42 1.21 -22.56
CA GLY A 317 11.78 -0.06 -23.20
C GLY A 317 13.28 -0.39 -23.11
N GLY A 318 13.64 -1.62 -23.45
CA GLY A 318 15.03 -2.10 -23.38
C GLY A 318 15.95 -1.62 -24.50
N THR A 319 17.26 -1.69 -24.26
CA THR A 319 18.28 -1.64 -25.32
C THR A 319 18.32 -2.98 -26.07
N ASN A 320 18.17 -2.96 -27.40
CA ASN A 320 18.34 -4.11 -28.30
C ASN A 320 17.19 -5.13 -28.41
N GLY A 321 15.96 -4.76 -28.05
CA GLY A 321 14.78 -5.56 -28.39
C GLY A 321 14.33 -6.54 -27.32
N SER A 322 15.19 -6.98 -26.40
CA SER A 322 14.87 -8.02 -25.41
C SER A 322 13.81 -7.61 -24.38
N ASN A 323 13.64 -6.32 -24.10
CA ASN A 323 12.75 -5.80 -23.06
C ASN A 323 11.88 -4.64 -23.60
N ASN A 324 11.58 -4.68 -24.91
CA ASN A 324 10.69 -3.69 -25.53
C ASN A 324 9.31 -3.80 -24.90
N LEU A 325 8.67 -2.66 -24.68
CA LEU A 325 7.28 -2.65 -24.23
C LEU A 325 6.35 -3.23 -25.30
N ALA A 326 5.24 -3.82 -24.89
CA ALA A 326 4.17 -4.20 -25.82
C ALA A 326 3.66 -2.95 -26.56
N ALA A 327 3.29 -1.92 -25.80
CA ALA A 327 2.67 -0.73 -26.33
C ALA A 327 3.00 0.54 -25.56
N ILE A 328 3.06 1.65 -26.29
CA ILE A 328 2.97 3.00 -25.75
C ILE A 328 1.79 3.69 -26.43
N ASN A 329 0.82 4.13 -25.64
CA ASN A 329 -0.38 4.82 -26.11
C ASN A 329 -0.36 6.27 -25.63
N ILE A 330 -0.47 7.22 -26.55
CA ILE A 330 -0.65 8.64 -26.24
C ILE A 330 -2.07 9.01 -26.65
N ALA A 331 -2.92 9.32 -25.67
CA ALA A 331 -4.32 9.63 -25.93
C ALA A 331 -4.48 10.92 -26.75
N ALA A 332 -5.67 11.07 -27.34
CA ALA A 332 -6.06 12.28 -28.05
C ALA A 332 -5.81 13.55 -27.23
N SER A 333 -5.26 14.57 -27.88
CA SER A 333 -4.87 15.86 -27.32
C SER A 333 -3.80 15.83 -26.23
N GLN A 334 -3.23 14.64 -25.93
CA GLN A 334 -2.17 14.51 -24.93
C GLN A 334 -0.79 14.47 -25.57
N THR A 335 0.22 14.74 -24.73
CA THR A 335 1.61 14.84 -25.17
C THR A 335 2.53 14.00 -24.30
N GLY A 336 3.31 13.12 -24.91
CA GLY A 336 4.45 12.44 -24.29
C GLY A 336 5.76 13.00 -24.84
N THR A 337 6.59 13.58 -23.97
CA THR A 337 7.93 14.06 -24.31
C THR A 337 8.98 13.07 -23.81
N PHE A 338 9.86 12.59 -24.68
CA PHE A 338 10.87 11.59 -24.38
C PHE A 338 12.26 12.19 -24.58
N LYS A 339 13.08 12.15 -23.53
CA LYS A 339 14.46 12.70 -23.54
C LYS A 339 15.54 11.62 -23.62
N ASN A 340 15.14 10.37 -23.81
CA ASN A 340 16.01 9.21 -23.88
C ASN A 340 15.43 8.19 -24.88
N ASN A 341 16.14 7.08 -25.12
CA ASN A 341 15.73 6.03 -26.04
C ASN A 341 14.33 5.49 -25.70
N VAL A 342 13.57 5.18 -26.75
CA VAL A 342 12.22 4.61 -26.67
C VAL A 342 12.15 3.33 -27.50
N ALA A 343 11.63 2.25 -26.93
CA ALA A 343 11.44 0.99 -27.61
C ALA A 343 10.13 0.29 -27.20
N ALA A 344 9.24 0.11 -28.16
CA ALA A 344 8.00 -0.65 -28.00
C ALA A 344 7.68 -1.42 -29.29
N THR A 345 6.83 -2.43 -29.23
CA THR A 345 6.33 -3.09 -30.44
C THR A 345 5.43 -2.12 -31.22
N THR A 346 4.47 -1.49 -30.53
CA THR A 346 3.56 -0.50 -31.11
C THR A 346 3.56 0.80 -30.32
N ILE A 347 3.56 1.93 -31.02
CA ILE A 347 3.37 3.27 -30.48
C ILE A 347 2.15 3.88 -31.16
N THR A 348 1.08 4.12 -30.41
CA THR A 348 -0.20 4.63 -30.92
C THR A 348 -0.41 6.08 -30.49
N LEU A 349 -0.69 6.94 -31.47
CA LEU A 349 -0.83 8.39 -31.27
C LEU A 349 -2.27 8.84 -31.58
N GLY A 350 -3.06 9.07 -30.53
CA GLY A 350 -4.40 9.67 -30.61
C GLY A 350 -5.56 8.69 -30.70
N THR A 351 -6.71 9.23 -31.12
CA THR A 351 -7.94 8.51 -31.50
C THR A 351 -8.21 8.72 -32.99
N THR A 352 -9.25 8.06 -33.52
CA THR A 352 -9.55 8.05 -34.97
C THR A 352 -9.82 9.44 -35.56
N SER A 353 -10.00 10.46 -34.73
CA SER A 353 -10.33 11.83 -35.12
C SER A 353 -9.48 12.90 -34.43
N THR A 354 -8.58 12.56 -33.50
CA THR A 354 -7.83 13.55 -32.72
C THR A 354 -6.44 13.03 -32.37
N ASP A 355 -5.43 13.83 -32.66
CA ASP A 355 -4.04 13.43 -32.52
C ASP A 355 -3.60 13.32 -31.07
N GLY A 356 -2.77 12.31 -30.78
CA GLY A 356 -1.83 12.34 -29.67
C GLY A 356 -0.47 12.83 -30.19
N THR A 357 0.35 13.40 -29.32
CA THR A 357 1.67 13.95 -29.71
C THR A 357 2.80 13.24 -28.99
N MET A 358 3.73 12.68 -29.76
CA MET A 358 5.03 12.22 -29.29
C MET A 358 6.09 13.30 -29.63
N ILE A 359 6.80 13.77 -28.61
CA ILE A 359 7.93 14.69 -28.77
C ILE A 359 9.22 13.96 -28.40
N ILE A 360 10.19 13.97 -29.30
CA ILE A 360 11.56 13.55 -29.03
C ILE A 360 12.38 14.83 -28.85
N ALA A 361 12.87 15.06 -27.63
CA ALA A 361 13.60 16.27 -27.26
C ALA A 361 14.90 15.90 -26.56
N SER A 362 16.04 16.08 -27.23
CA SER A 362 17.34 15.79 -26.60
C SER A 362 17.61 16.71 -25.42
N ALA A 363 18.39 16.23 -24.44
CA ALA A 363 18.94 17.10 -23.40
C ALA A 363 19.87 18.18 -24.02
N ALA A 364 20.22 19.20 -23.24
CA ALA A 364 21.07 20.32 -23.67
C ALA A 364 22.45 19.89 -24.24
N THR A 365 22.90 18.66 -23.93
CA THR A 365 24.02 17.98 -24.60
C THR A 365 23.45 16.87 -25.50
N PRO A 366 23.56 16.98 -26.85
CA PRO A 366 22.92 16.03 -27.75
C PRO A 366 23.46 14.61 -27.55
N VAL A 367 22.61 13.70 -27.10
CA VAL A 367 22.79 12.26 -27.23
C VAL A 367 21.77 11.79 -28.26
N ALA A 368 22.18 10.93 -29.20
CA ALA A 368 21.24 10.38 -30.17
C ALA A 368 20.12 9.62 -29.44
N ILE A 369 18.87 10.05 -29.66
CA ILE A 369 17.69 9.33 -29.18
C ILE A 369 17.21 8.40 -30.28
N THR A 370 17.18 7.11 -29.99
CA THR A 370 16.64 6.08 -30.89
C THR A 370 15.21 5.75 -30.48
N VAL A 371 14.30 5.78 -31.44
CA VAL A 371 12.92 5.28 -31.28
C VAL A 371 12.78 3.98 -32.09
N ARG A 372 12.33 2.90 -31.44
CA ARG A 372 12.11 1.58 -32.06
C ARG A 372 10.66 1.17 -31.88
N GLY A 373 10.04 0.69 -32.95
CA GLY A 373 8.64 0.24 -32.96
C GLY A 373 7.86 0.75 -34.17
N ALA A 374 6.65 0.23 -34.36
CA ALA A 374 5.70 0.81 -35.31
C ALA A 374 5.05 2.06 -34.69
N ILE A 375 5.33 3.24 -35.24
CA ILE A 375 4.70 4.50 -34.82
C ILE A 375 3.51 4.77 -35.72
N ASN A 376 2.31 4.67 -35.17
CA ASN A 376 1.07 4.76 -35.90
C ASN A 376 0.14 5.83 -35.30
N GLY A 377 -0.51 6.60 -36.17
CA GLY A 377 -1.80 7.19 -35.81
C GLY A 377 -2.82 6.08 -35.55
N SER A 378 -3.79 6.33 -34.67
CA SER A 378 -4.86 5.34 -34.44
C SER A 378 -5.84 5.22 -35.63
N ALA A 379 -5.79 6.15 -36.59
CA ALA A 379 -6.40 6.10 -37.92
C ALA A 379 -5.54 6.82 -38.97
N ALA A 380 -5.96 6.75 -40.24
CA ALA A 380 -5.33 7.52 -41.31
C ALA A 380 -5.33 9.02 -41.02
N ASN A 381 -4.20 9.69 -41.25
CA ASN A 381 -3.99 11.12 -41.01
C ASN A 381 -4.19 11.56 -39.56
N THR A 382 -3.90 10.68 -38.59
CA THR A 382 -3.89 11.02 -37.16
C THR A 382 -2.51 10.79 -36.54
N GLY A 383 -2.23 11.50 -35.45
CA GLY A 383 -1.02 11.37 -34.64
C GLY A 383 0.12 12.30 -35.08
N ASN A 384 0.81 12.88 -34.10
CA ASN A 384 1.92 13.81 -34.32
C ASN A 384 3.23 13.25 -33.74
N LEU A 385 4.27 13.13 -34.57
CA LEU A 385 5.65 12.88 -34.14
C LEU A 385 6.47 14.14 -34.38
N THR A 386 6.99 14.74 -33.32
CA THR A 386 7.85 15.92 -33.37
C THR A 386 9.24 15.57 -32.88
N VAL A 387 10.27 16.02 -33.60
CA VAL A 387 11.68 15.93 -33.18
C VAL A 387 12.21 17.35 -33.03
N GLN A 388 12.71 17.69 -31.85
CA GLN A 388 13.20 19.03 -31.54
C GLN A 388 14.49 18.97 -30.69
N ASN A 389 15.34 19.97 -30.84
CA ASN A 389 16.50 20.22 -29.97
C ASN A 389 16.17 21.29 -28.94
#